data_AF-A0A5C9EW84-F1
#
_entry.id   AF-A0A5C9EW84-F1
#
_cell.length_a   1.000
_cell.length_b   1.000
_cell.length_c   1.000
_cell.angle_alpha   90.00
_cell.angle_beta   90.00
_cell.angle_gamma   90.00
#
_symmetry.space_group_name_H-M   'P 1'
#
loop_
_entity.id
_entity.type
_entity.pdbx_description
1 polymer ?
#
loop_
_entity_poly.entity_id
_entity_poly.type
_entity_poly.pdbx_seq_one_letter_code
_entity_poly.pdbx_strand_id
1 'polypeptide(L)' 'MDYICARCEELVSRKELNNLPGIKCSHCGYRILYKKRPDVIKRIKIQ' A
#
# COMPACT_ATOMS: atom_id res chain seq x y z
N MET A 1 6.28 3.86 3.58
CA MET A 1 5.13 3.89 2.65
C MET A 1 4.64 2.48 2.61
N ASP A 2 3.43 2.37 3.09
CA ASP A 2 2.73 1.12 3.16
C ASP A 2 1.76 1.11 1.98
N TYR A 3 1.50 -0.10 1.51
CA TYR A 3 0.53 -0.35 0.47
C TYR A 3 -0.70 -0.97 1.12
N ILE A 4 -1.85 -0.78 0.51
CA ILE A 4 -3.12 -1.38 0.92
C ILE A 4 -3.52 -2.34 -0.18
N CYS A 5 -3.82 -3.59 0.17
CA CYS A 5 -4.37 -4.52 -0.82
C CYS A 5 -5.80 -4.12 -1.20
N ALA A 6 -6.11 -4.14 -2.49
CA ALA A 6 -7.45 -3.84 -2.98
C ALA A 6 -8.54 -4.85 -2.54
N ARG A 7 -8.14 -6.04 -2.05
CA ARG A 7 -9.07 -7.14 -1.73
C ARG A 7 -9.18 -7.44 -0.25
N CYS A 8 -8.07 -7.55 0.47
CA CYS A 8 -8.07 -7.82 1.92
C CYS A 8 -7.84 -6.56 2.77
N GLU A 9 -7.68 -5.39 2.14
CA GLU A 9 -7.41 -4.09 2.80
C GLU A 9 -6.17 -4.08 3.71
N GLU A 10 -5.35 -5.12 3.61
CA GLU A 10 -4.24 -5.35 4.50
C GLU A 10 -3.05 -4.47 4.14
N LEU A 11 -2.35 -4.00 5.18
CA LEU A 11 -1.20 -3.12 5.06
C LEU A 11 0.03 -3.94 4.71
N VAL A 12 0.48 -3.80 3.46
CA VAL A 12 1.68 -4.46 2.94
C VAL A 12 2.86 -3.48 2.99
N SER A 13 3.94 -3.88 3.64
CA SER A 13 5.14 -3.05 3.71
C SER A 13 6.01 -3.21 2.45
N ARG A 14 6.81 -2.20 2.13
CA ARG A 14 7.80 -2.27 1.03
C ARG A 14 8.78 -3.44 1.18
N LYS A 15 9.11 -3.80 2.42
CA LYS A 15 10.03 -4.91 2.70
C LYS A 15 9.45 -6.25 2.24
N GLU A 16 8.14 -6.44 2.41
CA GLU A 16 7.44 -7.66 2.01
C GLU A 16 7.40 -7.78 0.49
N LEU A 17 7.15 -6.66 -0.21
CA LEU A 17 7.14 -6.63 -1.68
C LEU A 17 8.50 -6.91 -2.33
N ASN A 18 9.59 -6.50 -1.68
CA ASN A 18 10.95 -6.71 -2.21
C ASN A 18 11.44 -8.15 -2.03
N ASN A 19 10.89 -8.89 -1.05
CA ASN A 19 11.30 -10.27 -0.76
C ASN A 19 10.64 -11.30 -1.69
N LEU A 20 9.54 -10.93 -2.36
CA LEU A 20 8.84 -11.78 -3.32
C LEU A 20 9.26 -11.41 -4.75
N PRO A 21 9.42 -12.39 -5.67
CA PRO A 21 9.64 -12.12 -7.09
C PRO A 21 8.33 -11.66 -7.76
N GLY A 22 7.83 -10.47 -7.36
CA GLY A 22 6.66 -9.82 -7.92
C GLY A 22 5.81 -9.05 -6.91
N ILE A 23 4.97 -8.14 -7.43
CA ILE A 23 4.00 -7.38 -6.64
C ILE A 23 2.79 -8.29 -6.36
N LYS A 24 2.81 -8.91 -5.17
CA LYS A 24 1.72 -9.74 -4.65
C LYS A 24 1.48 -9.39 -3.19
N CYS A 25 0.23 -9.38 -2.76
CA CYS A 25 -0.12 -9.34 -1.35
C CYS A 25 0.26 -10.67 -0.69
N SER A 26 0.93 -10.62 0.46
CA SER A 26 1.38 -11.77 1.26
C SER A 26 0.22 -12.65 1.74
N HIS A 27 -0.95 -12.07 1.99
CA HIS A 27 -2.09 -12.78 2.57
C HIS A 27 -3.03 -13.39 1.53
N CYS A 28 -3.32 -12.68 0.44
CA CYS A 28 -4.34 -13.12 -0.53
C CYS A 28 -3.80 -13.40 -1.94
N GLY A 29 -2.50 -13.19 -2.19
CA GLY A 29 -1.89 -13.39 -3.51
C GLY A 29 -2.36 -12.42 -4.61
N TYR A 30 -3.20 -11.45 -4.26
CA TYR A 30 -3.74 -10.44 -5.17
C TYR A 30 -2.64 -9.46 -5.61
N ARG A 31 -2.70 -8.99 -6.85
CA ARG A 31 -1.60 -8.20 -7.48
C ARG A 31 -1.85 -6.69 -7.49
N ILE A 32 -3.04 -6.24 -7.10
CA ILE A 32 -3.42 -4.83 -7.11
C ILE A 32 -3.26 -4.27 -5.70
N LEU A 33 -2.36 -3.29 -5.57
CA LEU A 33 -2.04 -2.61 -4.31
C LEU A 33 -2.16 -1.09 -4.51
N TYR A 34 -2.81 -0.41 -3.57
CA TYR A 34 -2.89 1.05 -3.52
C TYR A 34 -1.83 1.62 -2.60
N LYS A 35 -1.29 2.80 -2.90
CA LYS A 35 -0.39 3.48 -1.97
C LYS A 35 -1.20 4.12 -0.84
N LYS A 36 -0.84 3.82 0.41
CA LYS A 36 -1.43 4.52 1.55
C LYS A 36 -1.05 6.00 1.49
N ARG A 37 -2.01 6.87 1.83
CA ARG A 37 -1.76 8.31 1.99
C ARG A 37 -0.64 8.48 3.02
N PRO A 38 0.41 9.28 2.73
CA PRO A 38 1.44 9.55 3.73
C PRO A 38 0.84 10.32 4.90
N ASP A 39 1.30 10.04 6.12
CA ASP A 39 0.83 10.68 7.37
C ASP A 39 1.27 12.14 7.52
N VAL A 40 1.68 12.77 6.41
CA VAL A 40 2.07 14.18 6.37
C VAL A 40 0.82 15.05 6.25
N ILE A 41 0.68 16.01 7.18
CA ILE A 41 -0.43 16.97 7.19
C ILE A 41 -0.32 17.86 5.94
N LYS A 42 -1.27 17.69 5.02
CA LYS A 42 -1.43 18.59 3.87
C LYS A 42 -2.31 19.77 4.26
N ARG A 43 -1.75 20.99 4.23
CA ARG A 43 -2.53 22.23 4.39
C ARG A 43 -3.07 22.66 3.03
N ILE A 44 -4.39 22.68 2.89
CA ILE A 44 -5.09 23.07 1.65
C ILE A 44 -5.70 24.45 1.91
N LYS A 45 -5.41 25.43 1.04
CA LYS A 45 -6.07 26.73 1.09
C LYS A 45 -7.46 26.58 0.46
N ILE A 46 -8.47 27.15 1.11
CA ILE A 46 -9.81 27.30 0.55
C ILE A 46 -9.75 28.44 -0.47
N GLN A 47 -10.35 28.22 -1.64
CA GLN A 47 -10.46 29.20 -2.72
C GLN A 47 -11.85 29.83 -2.70
#